data_AF-A0A0S7ZPK6-F1
#
_entry.id   AF-A0A0S7ZPK6-F1
#
_cell.length_a   1.000
_cell.length_b   1.000
_cell.length_c   1.000
_cell.angle_alpha   90.00
_cell.angle_beta   90.00
_cell.angle_gamma   90.00
#
_symmetry.space_group_name_H-M   'P 1'
#
loop_
_entity.id
_entity.type
_entity.pdbx_description
1 polymer ?
#
loop_
_entity_poly.entity_id
_entity_poly.type
_entity_poly.pdbx_seq_one_letter_code
_entity_poly.pdbx_strand_id
1 'polypeptide(L)'
;QTPPLGVVPGLTFPEIKCQLNGGVLYLYSDGVTEAHTPDGGELGVKGLAKWLKDLHYKSPRQRLQAIVNRLTPKQKPLRDDITLMLIEH
;
A
#
# COMPACT_ATOMS: atom_id res chain seq x y z
N GLN A 1 -0.20 -10.28 -13.23
CA GLN A 1 -0.06 -8.82 -13.44
C GLN A 1 -0.60 -8.48 -14.80
N THR A 2 -1.27 -7.34 -14.93
CA THR A 2 -1.69 -6.78 -16.22
C THR A 2 -0.57 -5.87 -16.73
N PRO A 3 -0.24 -5.87 -18.04
CA PRO A 3 0.82 -5.02 -18.57
C PRO A 3 0.52 -3.52 -18.31
N PRO A 4 1.55 -2.67 -18.24
CA PRO A 4 1.37 -1.22 -18.09
C PRO A 4 0.49 -0.63 -19.20
N LEU A 5 -0.19 0.47 -18.85
CA LEU A 5 -1.01 1.23 -19.78
C LEU A 5 -0.17 1.67 -21.00
N GLY A 6 -0.72 1.49 -22.20
CA GLY A 6 -0.09 1.95 -23.46
C GLY A 6 0.91 0.99 -24.10
N VAL A 7 1.23 -0.15 -23.48
CA VAL A 7 2.19 -1.13 -24.05
C VAL A 7 1.53 -2.10 -25.02
N VAL A 8 0.31 -2.53 -24.72
CA VAL A 8 -0.41 -3.54 -25.52
C VAL A 8 -1.66 -2.92 -26.14
N PRO A 9 -1.74 -2.81 -27.47
CA PRO A 9 -2.92 -2.31 -28.16
C PRO A 9 -4.16 -3.19 -27.91
N GLY A 10 -5.33 -2.56 -27.80
CA GLY A 10 -6.61 -3.28 -27.66
C GLY A 10 -6.82 -3.95 -26.31
N LEU A 11 -5.99 -3.67 -25.30
CA LEU A 11 -6.18 -4.21 -23.96
C LEU A 11 -7.45 -3.62 -23.31
N THR A 12 -8.32 -4.50 -22.80
CA THR A 12 -9.53 -4.09 -22.07
C THR A 12 -9.23 -3.99 -20.58
N PHE A 13 -9.66 -2.91 -19.95
CA PHE A 13 -9.55 -2.69 -18.51
C PHE A 13 -10.95 -2.86 -17.87
N PRO A 14 -11.30 -4.07 -17.39
CA PRO A 14 -12.62 -4.30 -16.82
C PRO A 14 -12.81 -3.49 -15.53
N GLU A 15 -13.99 -2.90 -15.39
CA GLU A 15 -14.38 -2.23 -14.15
C GLU A 15 -14.73 -3.28 -13.08
N ILE A 16 -14.20 -3.10 -11.87
CA ILE A 16 -14.58 -3.89 -10.69
C ILE A 16 -15.32 -2.98 -9.74
N LYS A 17 -16.58 -3.31 -9.45
CA LYS A 17 -17.42 -2.60 -8.48
C LYS A 17 -17.43 -3.36 -7.17
N CYS A 18 -17.25 -2.65 -6.05
CA CYS A 18 -17.39 -3.20 -4.72
C CYS A 18 -18.07 -2.18 -3.79
N GLN A 19 -18.77 -2.67 -2.76
CA GLN A 19 -19.29 -1.85 -1.68
C GLN A 19 -18.41 -2.07 -0.44
N LEU A 20 -17.99 -0.99 0.21
CA LEU A 20 -17.09 -1.10 1.37
C LEU A 20 -17.80 -1.66 2.60
N ASN A 21 -19.11 -1.42 2.76
CA ASN A 21 -19.92 -1.94 3.87
C ASN A 21 -19.30 -1.71 5.26
N GLY A 22 -18.80 -0.49 5.51
CA GLY A 22 -18.08 -0.14 6.73
C GLY A 22 -16.62 -0.63 6.78
N GLY A 23 -16.16 -1.30 5.73
CA GLY A 23 -14.77 -1.67 5.52
C GLY A 23 -13.90 -0.51 5.02
N VAL A 24 -12.62 -0.81 4.84
CA VAL A 24 -11.59 0.16 4.49
C VAL A 24 -10.89 -0.30 3.22
N LEU A 25 -10.77 0.59 2.24
CA LEU A 25 -9.99 0.36 1.02
C LEU A 25 -8.64 1.04 1.12
N TYR A 26 -7.58 0.25 0.90
CA TYR A 26 -6.20 0.72 0.82
C TYR A 26 -5.70 0.60 -0.62
N LEU A 27 -5.18 1.70 -1.17
CA LEU A 27 -4.52 1.74 -2.48
C LEU A 27 -3.07 2.15 -2.27
N TYR A 28 -2.14 1.45 -2.93
CA TYR A 28 -0.71 1.67 -2.73
C TYR A 28 0.09 1.45 -4.03
N SER A 29 1.24 2.13 -4.14
CA SER A 29 2.28 1.82 -5.13
C SER A 29 3.16 0.65 -4.67
N ASP A 30 3.79 -0.05 -5.61
CA ASP A 30 4.78 -1.11 -5.36
C ASP A 30 5.91 -0.68 -4.42
N GLY A 31 6.33 0.59 -4.46
CA GLY A 31 7.28 1.18 -3.49
C GLY A 31 6.91 0.98 -2.01
N VAL A 32 5.63 0.74 -1.67
CA VAL A 32 5.20 0.34 -0.32
C VAL A 32 5.60 -1.11 -0.01
N THR A 33 5.36 -2.03 -0.94
CA THR A 33 5.62 -3.47 -0.74
C THR A 33 7.08 -3.84 -0.93
N GLU A 34 7.81 -3.11 -1.75
CA GLU A 34 9.25 -3.28 -1.99
C GLU A 34 10.11 -2.54 -0.96
N ALA A 35 9.48 -1.83 -0.02
CA ALA A 35 10.18 -1.18 1.08
C ALA A 35 10.91 -2.21 1.96
N HIS A 36 12.15 -1.90 2.32
CA HIS A 36 12.96 -2.79 3.13
C HIS A 36 12.45 -2.87 4.57
N THR A 37 12.42 -4.09 5.08
CA THR A 37 12.24 -4.35 6.50
C THR A 37 13.58 -4.29 7.24
N PRO A 38 13.58 -4.12 8.58
CA PRO A 38 14.81 -4.08 9.38
C PRO A 38 15.71 -5.33 9.23
N ASP A 39 15.10 -6.48 8.95
CA ASP A 39 15.75 -7.78 8.68
C ASP A 39 16.31 -7.92 7.26
N GLY A 40 16.23 -6.86 6.43
CA GLY A 40 16.87 -6.80 5.12
C GLY A 40 16.07 -7.40 3.96
N GLY A 41 14.87 -7.91 4.23
CA GLY A 41 13.91 -8.34 3.21
C GLY A 41 12.99 -7.22 2.73
N GLU A 42 12.09 -7.56 1.81
CA GLU A 42 10.99 -6.68 1.39
C GLU A 42 9.77 -6.89 2.28
N LEU A 43 9.01 -5.81 2.52
CA LEU A 43 7.79 -5.87 3.33
C LEU A 43 6.77 -6.87 2.75
N GLY A 44 6.59 -6.80 1.42
CA GLY A 44 5.61 -7.55 0.67
C GLY A 44 4.17 -7.28 1.09
N VAL A 45 3.24 -7.86 0.33
CA VAL A 45 1.80 -7.73 0.60
C VAL A 45 1.42 -8.31 1.98
N LYS A 46 2.07 -9.40 2.40
CA LYS A 46 1.80 -10.05 3.69
C LYS A 46 2.22 -9.17 4.87
N GLY A 47 3.38 -8.52 4.79
CA GLY A 47 3.86 -7.61 5.83
C GLY A 47 2.97 -6.38 5.95
N LEU A 48 2.60 -5.78 4.81
CA LEU A 48 1.65 -4.67 4.77
C LEU A 48 0.30 -5.06 5.38
N ALA A 49 -0.29 -6.18 4.96
CA ALA A 49 -1.57 -6.66 5.48
C ALA A 49 -1.54 -6.90 7.00
N LYS A 50 -0.41 -7.39 7.54
CA LYS A 50 -0.22 -7.52 9.00
C LYS A 50 -0.24 -6.15 9.68
N TRP A 51 0.51 -5.18 9.17
CA TRP A 51 0.52 -3.83 9.74
C TRP A 51 -0.86 -3.17 9.71
N LEU A 52 -1.61 -3.30 8.61
CA LEU A 52 -2.96 -2.76 8.51
C LEU A 52 -3.90 -3.35 9.57
N LYS A 53 -3.83 -4.67 9.79
CA LYS A 53 -4.61 -5.36 10.84
C LYS A 53 -4.20 -4.90 12.24
N ASP A 54 -2.90 -4.79 12.50
CA ASP A 54 -2.37 -4.35 13.80
C ASP A 54 -2.74 -2.90 14.14
N LEU A 55 -3.09 -2.10 13.14
CA LEU A 55 -3.42 -0.68 13.29
C LEU A 55 -4.92 -0.38 13.16
N HIS A 56 -5.79 -1.39 12.96
CA HIS A 56 -7.21 -1.19 12.64
C HIS A 56 -7.98 -0.32 13.65
N TYR A 57 -7.59 -0.35 14.93
CA TYR A 57 -8.23 0.40 16.00
C TYR A 57 -7.87 1.90 16.02
N LYS A 58 -6.92 2.34 15.19
CA LYS A 58 -6.47 3.74 15.14
C LYS A 58 -7.29 4.56 14.14
N SER A 59 -7.30 5.89 14.33
CA SER A 59 -7.89 6.78 13.33
C SER A 59 -7.16 6.67 11.98
N PRO A 60 -7.81 6.95 10.84
CA PRO A 60 -7.20 6.77 9.52
C PRO A 60 -5.89 7.55 9.38
N ARG A 61 -5.84 8.80 9.87
CA ARG A 61 -4.61 9.60 9.90
C ARG A 61 -3.50 8.95 10.72
N GLN A 62 -3.82 8.40 11.88
CA GLN A 62 -2.85 7.70 12.72
C GLN A 62 -2.34 6.41 12.08
N ARG A 63 -3.21 5.66 11.38
CA ARG A 63 -2.81 4.48 10.60
C ARG A 63 -1.80 4.85 9.52
N LEU A 64 -2.16 5.81 8.67
CA LEU A 64 -1.28 6.28 7.59
C LEU A 64 0.06 6.77 8.13
N GLN A 65 0.05 7.60 9.17
CA GLN A 65 1.30 8.10 9.77
C GLN A 65 2.16 6.97 10.35
N ALA A 66 1.55 5.99 11.04
CA ALA A 66 2.27 4.87 11.59
C ALA A 66 2.92 4.00 10.50
N ILE A 67 2.24 3.80 9.37
CA ILE A 67 2.78 3.04 8.23
C ILE A 67 3.92 3.82 7.58
N VAL A 68 3.71 5.10 7.25
CA VAL A 68 4.73 5.96 6.64
C VAL A 68 5.98 6.02 7.51
N ASN A 69 5.84 6.17 8.83
CA ASN A 69 6.99 6.19 9.75
C ASN A 69 7.78 4.87 9.76
N ARG A 70 7.13 3.73 9.53
CA ARG A 70 7.80 2.43 9.41
C ARG A 70 8.53 2.28 8.07
N LEU A 71 7.97 2.86 7.00
CA LEU A 71 8.54 2.79 5.65
C LEU A 71 9.64 3.82 5.40
N THR A 72 9.68 4.92 6.15
CA THR A 72 10.64 6.04 5.97
C THR A 72 11.61 6.16 7.16
N PRO A 73 12.42 5.13 7.48
CA PRO A 73 13.38 5.23 8.58
C PRO A 73 14.43 6.31 8.28
N LYS A 74 14.67 7.21 9.24
CA LYS A 74 15.50 8.43 9.11
C LYS A 74 16.93 8.23 8.57
N GLN A 75 17.43 7.01 8.51
CA GLN A 75 18.84 6.70 8.21
C GLN A 75 19.03 5.89 6.91
N LYS A 76 17.96 5.63 6.14
CA LYS A 76 18.07 4.95 4.85
C LYS A 76 17.30 5.72 3.77
N PRO A 77 17.89 5.93 2.59
CA PRO A 77 17.17 6.48 1.46
C PRO A 77 16.05 5.53 1.05
N LEU A 78 14.94 6.10 0.59
CA LEU A 78 13.89 5.32 -0.06
C LEU A 78 14.43 4.77 -1.39
N ARG A 79 14.06 3.53 -1.72
CA ARG A 79 14.37 2.95 -3.03
C ARG A 79 13.47 3.50 -4.12
N ASP A 80 12.23 3.83 -3.78
CA ASP A 80 11.19 4.28 -4.71
C ASP A 80 10.16 5.17 -4.01
N ASP A 81 9.27 5.78 -4.79
CA ASP A 81 8.20 6.64 -4.31
C ASP A 81 7.12 5.84 -3.55
N ILE A 82 6.85 6.27 -2.33
CA ILE A 82 5.83 5.67 -1.47
C ILE A 82 4.53 6.46 -1.59
N THR A 83 3.50 5.82 -2.15
CA THR A 83 2.13 6.33 -2.15
C THR A 83 1.21 5.36 -1.43
N LEU A 84 0.44 5.86 -0.45
CA LEU A 84 -0.59 5.11 0.25
C LEU A 84 -1.84 5.97 0.45
N MET A 85 -2.98 5.46 0.00
CA MET A 85 -4.29 6.09 0.14
C MET A 85 -5.22 5.16 0.92
N LEU A 86 -6.03 5.76 1.80
CA LEU A 86 -7.02 5.08 2.63
C LEU A 86 -8.38 5.73 2.38
N ILE A 87 -9.39 4.90 2.09
CA ILE A 87 -10.79 5.30 1.93
C ILE A 87 -11.65 4.50 2.91
N GLU A 88 -12.39 5.21 3.76
CA GLU A 88 -13.40 4.68 4.68
C GLU A 88 -14.50 5.72 4.92
N HIS A 89 -15.60 5.31 5.57
CA HIS A 89 -16.76 6.15 5.87
C HIS A 89 -16.61 6.88 7.22
#